data_AF-A0A2D8MS39-F1
#
_entry.id   AF-A0A2D8MS39-F1
#
_cell.length_a   1.000
_cell.length_b   1.000
_cell.length_c   1.000
_cell.angle_alpha   90.00
_cell.angle_beta   90.00
_cell.angle_gamma   90.00
#
_symmetry.space_group_name_H-M   'P 1'
#
loop_
_entity.id
_entity.type
_entity.pdbx_description
1 polymer ?
#
loop_
_entity_poly.entity_id
_entity_poly.type
_entity_poly.pdbx_seq_one_letter_code
_entity_poly.pdbx_strand_id
1 'polypeptide(L)'
;MNNTFSIRAAFGIVVVSILSAFLAGGLVLAIGLSNPDSPQKFYTFISFIIGQGFMLVPLVWFLISRQEPVLKRLRLNPISSSTAGFTVLLSLGLIILSDELDRIIQIFIPAPDYIIDLNGLLRPETIT
;
A
#
# COMPACT_ATOMS: atom_id res chain seq x y z
N MET A 1 1.34 9.47 -35.93
CA MET A 1 1.01 9.24 -34.51
C MET A 1 1.66 7.92 -34.10
N ASN A 2 2.80 7.96 -33.41
CA ASN A 2 3.45 6.74 -32.93
C ASN A 2 2.78 6.35 -31.61
N ASN A 3 2.11 5.20 -31.53
CA ASN A 3 1.41 4.76 -30.34
C ASN A 3 2.41 4.48 -29.20
N THR A 4 2.73 5.50 -28.42
CA THR A 4 3.68 5.45 -27.29
C THR A 4 3.19 4.58 -26.12
N PHE A 5 1.89 4.29 -26.05
CA PHE A 5 1.29 3.39 -25.06
C PHE A 5 0.57 2.24 -25.77
N SER A 6 1.29 1.15 -26.01
CA SER A 6 0.68 -0.12 -26.38
C SER A 6 0.07 -0.78 -25.15
N ILE A 7 -1.12 -1.38 -25.28
CA ILE A 7 -1.78 -2.17 -24.22
C ILE A 7 -0.82 -3.22 -23.64
N ARG A 8 0.04 -3.81 -24.49
CA ARG A 8 1.06 -4.77 -24.07
C ARG A 8 2.10 -4.15 -23.13
N ALA A 9 2.51 -2.91 -23.38
CA ALA A 9 3.45 -2.20 -22.52
C ALA A 9 2.81 -1.84 -21.17
N ALA A 10 1.57 -1.36 -21.17
CA ALA A 10 0.84 -1.06 -19.94
C ALA A 10 0.67 -2.32 -19.07
N PHE A 11 0.27 -3.43 -19.67
CA PHE A 11 0.16 -4.72 -18.98
C PHE A 11 1.51 -5.20 -18.43
N GLY A 12 2.58 -5.09 -19.22
CA GLY A 12 3.93 -5.44 -18.78
C GLY A 12 4.39 -4.62 -17.58
N ILE A 13 4.11 -3.32 -17.56
CA ILE A 13 4.44 -2.44 -16.43
C ILE A 13 3.71 -2.89 -15.16
N VAL A 14 2.42 -3.21 -15.25
CA VAL A 14 1.64 -3.68 -14.09
C VAL A 14 2.23 -4.97 -13.52
N VAL A 15 2.56 -5.94 -14.37
CA VAL A 15 3.17 -7.21 -13.93
C VAL A 15 4.52 -6.96 -13.26
N VAL A 16 5.39 -6.15 -13.86
CA VAL A 16 6.71 -5.82 -13.29
C VAL A 16 6.56 -5.05 -11.97
N SER A 17 5.60 -4.14 -11.87
CA SER A 17 5.26 -3.42 -10.62
C SER A 17 4.84 -4.36 -9.50
N ILE A 18 3.96 -5.32 -9.80
CA ILE A 18 3.51 -6.31 -8.81
C ILE A 18 4.68 -7.19 -8.36
N LEU A 19 5.49 -7.70 -9.30
CA LEU A 19 6.66 -8.51 -8.98
C LEU A 19 7.69 -7.74 -8.14
N SER A 20 7.94 -6.48 -8.49
CA SER A 20 8.83 -5.60 -7.74
C SER A 20 8.36 -5.36 -6.31
N ALA A 21 7.05 -5.17 -6.12
CA ALA A 21 6.44 -4.99 -4.81
C ALA A 21 6.61 -6.23 -3.93
N PHE A 22 6.32 -7.42 -4.49
CA PHE A 22 6.49 -8.69 -3.79
C PHE A 22 7.95 -8.97 -3.44
N LEU A 23 8.89 -8.69 -4.34
CA LEU A 23 10.32 -8.87 -4.06
C LEU A 23 10.81 -7.93 -2.96
N ALA A 24 10.48 -6.64 -3.04
CA ALA A 24 10.92 -5.65 -2.06
C ALA A 24 10.30 -5.91 -0.67
N GLY A 25 8.98 -6.14 -0.61
CA GLY A 25 8.31 -6.49 0.64
C GLY A 25 8.79 -7.83 1.19
N GLY A 26 8.91 -8.84 0.33
CA GLY A 26 9.38 -10.18 0.71
C GLY A 26 10.81 -10.18 1.27
N LEU A 27 11.72 -9.38 0.70
CA LEU A 27 13.08 -9.23 1.23
C LEU A 27 13.09 -8.63 2.64
N VAL A 28 12.31 -7.58 2.87
CA VAL A 28 12.21 -6.93 4.19
C VAL A 28 11.62 -7.89 5.22
N LEU A 29 10.62 -8.67 4.82
CA LEU A 29 10.01 -9.68 5.69
C LEU A 29 10.98 -10.83 5.97
N ALA A 30 11.74 -11.30 4.97
CA ALA A 30 12.74 -12.34 5.14
C ALA A 30 13.83 -11.94 6.14
N ILE A 31 14.26 -10.67 6.10
CA ILE A 31 15.20 -10.12 7.09
C ILE A 31 14.56 -10.10 8.49
N GLY A 32 13.29 -9.70 8.60
CA GLY A 32 12.57 -9.72 9.88
C GLY A 32 12.42 -11.12 10.48
N LEU A 33 12.16 -12.13 9.64
CA LEU A 33 12.02 -13.53 10.08
C LEU A 33 13.36 -14.19 10.43
N SER A 34 14.47 -13.72 9.84
CA SER A 34 15.82 -14.23 10.16
C SER A 34 16.34 -13.80 11.54
N ASN A 35 15.68 -12.83 12.20
CA ASN A 35 16.05 -12.34 13.52
C ASN A 35 14.98 -12.71 14.57
N PRO A 36 15.21 -13.73 15.42
CA PRO A 36 14.24 -14.23 16.38
C PRO A 36 13.81 -13.21 17.45
N ASP A 37 14.72 -12.30 17.83
CA ASP A 37 14.49 -11.28 18.88
C ASP A 37 13.91 -9.96 18.34
N SER A 38 13.59 -9.92 17.05
CA SER A 38 13.13 -8.70 16.39
C SER A 38 11.59 -8.58 16.43
N PRO A 39 11.02 -7.37 16.55
CA PRO A 39 9.58 -7.19 16.53
C PRO A 39 9.01 -7.51 15.15
N GLN A 40 8.66 -8.78 14.91
CA GLN A 40 8.18 -9.30 13.61
C GLN A 40 7.03 -8.46 13.03
N LYS A 41 6.18 -7.91 13.90
CA LYS A 41 5.05 -7.03 13.53
C LYS A 41 5.52 -5.74 12.87
N PHE A 42 6.59 -5.14 13.40
CA PHE A 42 7.21 -3.94 12.84
C PHE A 42 7.83 -4.22 11.47
N TYR A 43 8.54 -5.34 11.33
CA TYR A 43 9.10 -5.75 10.03
C TYR A 43 8.03 -6.05 8.99
N THR A 44 6.91 -6.65 9.41
CA THR A 44 5.77 -6.90 8.53
C THR A 44 5.12 -5.60 8.09
N PHE A 45 4.91 -4.65 9.02
CA PHE A 45 4.39 -3.32 8.69
C PHE A 45 5.30 -2.56 7.70
N ILE A 46 6.61 -2.51 7.99
CA ILE A 46 7.59 -1.86 7.11
C ILE A 46 7.70 -2.58 5.76
N SER A 47 7.60 -3.92 5.74
CA SER A 47 7.54 -4.72 4.53
C SER A 47 6.36 -4.33 3.64
N PHE A 48 5.17 -4.13 4.21
CA PHE A 48 4.01 -3.66 3.46
C PHE A 48 4.22 -2.26 2.87
N ILE A 49 4.75 -1.32 3.66
CA ILE A 49 5.03 0.05 3.18
C ILE A 49 6.05 0.02 2.04
N ILE A 50 7.14 -0.73 2.21
CA ILE A 50 8.20 -0.83 1.20
C ILE A 50 7.68 -1.53 -0.06
N GLY A 51 6.94 -2.63 0.08
CA GLY A 51 6.34 -3.34 -1.04
C GLY A 51 5.37 -2.46 -1.83
N GLN A 52 4.45 -1.77 -1.15
CA GLN A 52 3.52 -0.85 -1.80
C GLN A 52 4.24 0.33 -2.47
N GLY A 53 5.27 0.89 -1.83
CA GLY A 53 6.11 1.93 -2.41
C GLY A 53 6.83 1.47 -3.68
N PHE A 54 7.41 0.26 -3.65
CA PHE A 54 8.11 -0.32 -4.79
C PHE A 54 7.19 -0.63 -5.98
N MET A 55 5.89 -0.78 -5.76
CA MET A 55 4.92 -0.94 -6.86
C MET A 55 4.96 0.25 -7.83
N LEU A 56 5.23 1.46 -7.33
CA LEU A 56 5.30 2.68 -8.16
C LEU A 56 6.62 2.81 -8.92
N VAL A 57 7.69 2.12 -8.50
CA VAL A 57 9.04 2.31 -9.05
C VAL A 57 9.10 1.96 -10.55
N PRO A 58 8.62 0.78 -11.02
CA PRO A 58 8.66 0.47 -12.45
C PRO A 58 7.81 1.41 -13.31
N LEU A 59 6.68 1.88 -12.78
CA LEU A 59 5.80 2.84 -13.45
C LEU A 59 6.49 4.19 -13.62
N VAL A 60 7.06 4.73 -12.55
CA VAL A 60 7.77 6.02 -12.57
C VAL A 60 9.01 5.93 -13.45
N TRP A 61 9.77 4.83 -13.35
CA TRP A 61 10.93 4.58 -14.20
C TRP A 61 10.56 4.56 -15.69
N PHE A 62 9.47 3.88 -16.05
CA PHE A 62 8.98 3.85 -17.43
C PHE A 62 8.60 5.24 -17.95
N LEU A 63 7.94 6.05 -17.14
CA LEU A 63 7.55 7.42 -17.51
C LEU A 63 8.77 8.33 -17.71
N ILE A 64 9.77 8.24 -16.82
CA ILE A 64 11.03 9.02 -16.92
C ILE A 64 11.83 8.58 -18.15
N SER A 65 11.96 7.27 -18.39
CA SER A 65 12.68 6.72 -19.54
C SER A 65 12.10 7.18 -20.88
N ARG A 66 10.79 7.48 -20.91
CA ARG A 66 10.08 8.02 -22.08
C ARG A 66 10.07 9.55 -22.16
N GLN A 67 10.77 10.25 -21.26
CA GLN A 67 10.78 11.72 -21.15
C GLN A 67 9.38 12.34 -21.01
N GLU A 68 8.44 11.61 -20.42
CA GLU A 68 7.08 12.09 -20.21
C GLU A 68 6.98 12.77 -18.84
N PRO A 69 6.35 13.96 -18.73
CA PRO A 69 6.20 14.65 -17.45
C PRO A 69 5.32 13.82 -16.50
N VAL A 70 5.95 13.15 -15.53
CA VAL A 70 5.33 12.23 -14.57
C VAL A 70 4.10 12.85 -13.89
N LEU A 71 4.23 14.09 -13.40
CA LEU A 71 3.14 14.81 -12.73
C LEU A 71 1.93 15.08 -13.65
N LYS A 72 2.17 15.41 -14.92
CA LYS A 72 1.10 15.66 -15.91
C LYS A 72 0.45 14.35 -16.35
N ARG A 73 1.22 13.26 -16.48
CA ARG A 73 0.71 11.93 -16.87
C ARG A 73 -0.07 11.27 -15.74
N LEU A 74 0.40 11.39 -14.50
CA LEU A 74 -0.32 10.94 -13.31
C LEU A 74 -1.45 11.90 -12.88
N ARG A 75 -1.59 13.05 -13.56
CA ARG A 75 -2.61 14.08 -13.31
C ARG A 75 -2.64 14.53 -11.84
N LEU A 76 -1.45 14.63 -11.23
CA LEU A 76 -1.28 15.08 -9.86
C LEU A 76 -1.36 16.61 -9.83
N ASN A 77 -2.59 17.12 -9.89
CA ASN A 77 -2.87 18.54 -9.73
C ASN A 77 -3.06 18.87 -8.25
N PRO A 78 -2.49 19.99 -7.77
CA PRO A 78 -2.71 20.43 -6.39
C PRO A 78 -4.19 20.76 -6.18
N ILE A 79 -4.73 20.32 -5.04
CA ILE A 79 -6.10 20.63 -4.61
C ILE A 79 -6.12 21.90 -3.76
N SER A 80 -7.28 22.56 -3.70
CA SER A 80 -7.44 23.74 -2.83
C SER A 80 -7.36 23.37 -1.35
N SER A 81 -6.86 24.29 -0.51
CA SER A 81 -6.76 24.07 0.94
C SER A 81 -8.11 23.77 1.59
N SER A 82 -9.19 24.39 1.10
CA SER A 82 -10.55 24.13 1.56
C SER A 82 -10.98 22.70 1.23
N THR A 83 -10.73 22.22 0.00
CA THR A 83 -11.02 20.84 -0.39
C THR A 83 -10.21 19.84 0.43
N ALA A 84 -8.94 20.14 0.71
CA ALA A 84 -8.10 19.30 1.57
C ALA A 84 -8.69 19.21 2.99
N GLY A 85 -9.08 20.34 3.58
CA GLY A 85 -9.70 20.38 4.92
C GLY A 85 -11.01 19.58 4.99
N PHE A 86 -11.91 19.77 4.03
CA PHE A 86 -13.15 18.98 3.98
C PHE A 86 -12.90 17.49 3.75
N THR A 87 -11.92 17.14 2.91
CA THR A 87 -11.54 15.73 2.70
C THR A 87 -11.02 15.09 3.98
N VAL A 88 -10.18 15.79 4.75
CA VAL A 88 -9.66 15.28 6.04
C VAL A 88 -10.78 15.11 7.05
N LEU A 89 -11.70 16.08 7.15
CA LEU A 89 -12.83 16.00 8.06
C LEU A 89 -13.78 14.84 7.69
N LEU A 90 -14.03 14.66 6.39
CA LEU A 90 -14.81 13.55 5.86
C LEU A 90 -14.11 12.21 6.08
N SER A 91 -12.80 12.12 5.87
CA SER A 91 -12.04 10.88 6.08
C SER A 91 -12.05 10.45 7.54
N LEU A 92 -11.95 11.38 8.49
CA LEU A 92 -12.06 11.06 9.92
C LEU A 92 -13.43 10.45 10.26
N GLY A 93 -14.52 11.00 9.73
CA GLY A 93 -15.85 10.43 9.90
C GLY A 93 -15.98 9.05 9.25
N LEU A 94 -15.42 8.88 8.04
CA LEU A 94 -15.41 7.61 7.33
C LEU A 94 -14.61 6.52 8.05
N ILE A 95 -13.48 6.87 8.67
CA ILE A 95 -12.66 5.92 9.45
C ILE A 95 -13.48 5.35 10.59
N ILE A 96 -14.13 6.22 11.39
CA ILE A 96 -14.96 5.77 12.53
C ILE A 96 -16.11 4.88 12.03
N LEU A 97 -16.80 5.28 10.95
CA LEU A 97 -17.87 4.49 10.36
C LEU A 97 -17.37 3.13 9.85
N SER A 98 -16.18 3.10 9.23
CA SER A 98 -15.57 1.87 8.72
C SER A 98 -15.20 0.92 9.85
N ASP A 99 -14.66 1.44 10.95
CA ASP A 99 -14.29 0.63 12.13
C ASP A 99 -15.53 0.05 12.82
N GLU A 100 -16.58 0.85 12.99
CA GLU A 100 -17.83 0.35 13.57
C GLU A 100 -18.54 -0.66 12.65
N LEU A 101 -18.49 -0.43 11.33
CA LEU A 101 -19.01 -1.40 10.36
C LEU A 101 -18.24 -2.72 10.44
N ASP A 102 -16.91 -2.68 10.49
CA ASP A 102 -16.07 -3.88 10.65
C ASP A 102 -16.42 -4.63 11.95
N ARG A 103 -16.62 -3.89 13.05
CA ARG A 103 -17.06 -4.45 14.32
C ARG A 103 -18.42 -5.13 14.23
N ILE A 104 -19.39 -4.51 13.54
CA ILE A 104 -20.71 -5.10 13.29
C ILE A 104 -20.58 -6.37 12.45
N ILE A 105 -19.78 -6.35 11.38
CA ILE A 105 -19.55 -7.51 10.52
C ILE A 105 -18.97 -8.67 11.33
N GLN A 106 -17.99 -8.40 12.21
CA GLN A 106 -17.36 -9.41 13.06
C GLN A 106 -18.33 -10.04 14.09
N ILE A 107 -19.43 -9.38 14.45
CA ILE A 107 -20.47 -9.99 15.30
C ILE A 107 -21.23 -11.09 14.53
N PHE A 108 -21.51 -10.86 13.24
CA PHE A 108 -22.29 -11.81 12.42
C PHE A 108 -21.42 -12.88 11.75
N ILE A 109 -20.20 -12.51 11.36
CA ILE A 109 -19.22 -13.39 10.73
C ILE A 109 -17.92 -13.20 11.51
N PRO A 110 -17.77 -13.85 12.68
CA PRO A 110 -16.54 -13.78 13.43
C PRO A 110 -15.40 -14.33 12.55
N ALA A 111 -14.29 -13.60 12.53
CA ALA A 111 -13.11 -14.06 11.83
C ALA A 111 -12.70 -15.43 12.42
N PRO A 112 -12.46 -16.44 11.58
CA PRO A 112 -11.98 -17.74 12.06
C PRO A 112 -10.66 -17.55 12.80
N ASP A 113 -10.42 -18.37 13.84
CA ASP A 113 -9.35 -18.17 14.83
C ASP A 113 -7.94 -17.94 14.25
N TYR A 114 -7.67 -18.43 13.04
CA TYR A 114 -6.39 -18.21 12.34
C TYR A 114 -6.17 -16.76 11.83
N ILE A 115 -7.22 -15.95 11.62
CA ILE A 115 -7.11 -14.52 11.24
C ILE A 115 -6.93 -13.62 12.47
N ILE A 116 -7.50 -14.03 13.61
CA ILE A 116 -7.33 -13.35 14.90
C ILE A 116 -5.85 -13.36 15.32
N ASP A 117 -5.15 -14.46 15.06
CA ASP A 117 -3.70 -14.57 15.28
C ASP A 117 -2.89 -13.61 14.38
N LEU A 118 -3.32 -13.39 13.13
CA LEU A 118 -2.65 -12.46 12.22
C LEU A 118 -2.81 -10.99 12.65
N ASN A 119 -3.98 -10.61 13.17
CA ASN A 119 -4.21 -9.28 13.73
C ASN A 119 -3.38 -9.09 15.02
N GLY A 120 -3.26 -10.15 15.82
CA GLY A 120 -2.29 -10.24 16.91
C GLY A 120 -0.86 -9.99 16.44
N LEU A 121 -0.44 -10.57 15.31
CA LEU A 121 0.89 -10.43 14.71
C LEU A 121 1.12 -9.11 13.94
N LEU A 122 0.09 -8.29 13.69
CA LEU A 122 0.22 -7.04 12.92
C LEU A 122 0.08 -5.77 13.77
N ARG A 123 -0.43 -5.88 15.01
CA ARG A 123 -0.52 -4.75 15.95
C ARG A 123 0.86 -4.46 16.59
N PRO A 124 1.53 -3.34 16.27
CA PRO A 124 2.79 -2.99 16.94
C PRO A 124 2.58 -2.87 18.45
N GLU A 125 3.52 -3.37 19.23
CA GLU A 125 3.44 -3.29 20.68
C GLU A 125 3.55 -1.82 21.10
N THR A 126 2.59 -1.37 21.90
CA THR A 126 2.61 -0.03 22.49
C THR A 126 3.88 0.13 23.31
N ILE A 127 4.67 1.15 22.98
CA ILE A 127 5.85 1.55 23.73
C ILE A 127 5.36 2.05 25.09
N THR A 128 5.50 1.22 26.13
CA THR A 128 5.49 1.65 27.54
C THR A 128 6.89 2.05 27.96
#